data_AF-A0A2A4QAN2-F1
#
_entry.id   AF-A0A2A4QAN2-F1
#
_cell.length_a   1.000
_cell.length_b   1.000
_cell.length_c   1.000
_cell.angle_alpha   90.00
_cell.angle_beta   90.00
_cell.angle_gamma   90.00
#
_symmetry.space_group_name_H-M   'P 1'
#
loop_
_entity.id
_entity.type
_entity.pdbx_description
1 polymer ?
#
loop_
_entity_poly.entity_id
_entity_poly.type
_entity_poly.pdbx_seq_one_letter_code
_entity_poly.pdbx_strand_id
1 'polypeptide(L)'
;VTLALVVVAYIALRHHIFGFQVRTTGSSPKAAQFSGVNPRIMIAICLGLSGALAGLAGIFELTGPAGKLSTNFPLGYGFTAIIVAFLGRLHPIGILLAGLLMALTYIGGELAQFMLSVPAASVQVFQGMLLFFMLAVDILVNFRLKWRSKETK
;
A
#
# COMPACT_ATOMS: atom_id res chain seq x y z
N VAL A 1 -6.31 -0.08 -17.45
CA VAL A 1 -7.06 -0.61 -16.28
C VAL A 1 -6.64 0.06 -14.98
N THR A 2 -5.34 0.09 -14.66
CA THR A 2 -4.79 0.74 -13.45
C THR A 2 -5.26 2.18 -13.25
N LEU A 3 -5.16 3.04 -14.28
CA LEU A 3 -5.64 4.43 -14.22
C LEU A 3 -7.15 4.52 -13.95
N ALA A 4 -7.97 3.67 -14.58
CA ALA A 4 -9.41 3.64 -14.36
C ALA A 4 -9.76 3.21 -12.92
N LEU A 5 -9.07 2.19 -12.38
CA LEU A 5 -9.23 1.76 -11.00
C LEU A 5 -8.83 2.85 -10.00
N VAL A 6 -7.76 3.61 -10.27
CA VAL A 6 -7.35 4.74 -9.41
C VAL A 6 -8.40 5.84 -9.42
N VAL A 7 -8.98 6.16 -10.58
CA VAL A 7 -10.07 7.16 -10.69
C VAL A 7 -11.32 6.69 -9.94
N VAL A 8 -11.72 5.43 -10.11
CA VAL A 8 -12.86 4.85 -9.39
C VAL A 8 -12.62 4.82 -7.88
N ALA A 9 -11.44 4.37 -7.44
CA ALA A 9 -11.08 4.37 -6.02
C ALA A 9 -11.06 5.78 -5.44
N TYR A 10 -10.52 6.76 -6.18
CA TYR A 10 -10.50 8.15 -5.76
C TYR A 10 -11.91 8.74 -5.58
N ILE A 11 -12.81 8.50 -6.54
CA ILE A 11 -14.20 8.95 -6.46
C ILE A 11 -14.94 8.25 -5.31
N ALA A 12 -14.78 6.93 -5.17
CA ALA A 12 -15.41 6.14 -4.11
C ALA A 12 -14.93 6.54 -2.70
N LEU A 13 -13.64 6.81 -2.53
CA LEU A 13 -13.03 7.16 -1.24
C LEU A 13 -13.17 8.64 -0.86
N ARG A 14 -13.38 9.55 -1.83
CA ARG A 14 -13.44 11.00 -1.59
C ARG A 14 -14.86 11.57 -1.66
N HIS A 15 -15.74 11.02 -2.50
CA HIS A 15 -17.09 11.56 -2.72
C HIS A 15 -18.23 10.67 -2.23
N HIS A 16 -18.02 9.37 -2.01
CA HIS A 16 -19.10 8.46 -1.63
C HIS A 16 -19.25 8.32 -0.10
N ILE A 17 -20.50 8.17 0.37
CA ILE A 17 -20.84 7.92 1.79
C ILE A 17 -20.06 6.71 2.33
N PHE A 18 -19.82 5.71 1.45
CA PHE A 18 -18.99 4.55 1.74
C PHE A 18 -17.56 4.92 2.19
N GLY A 19 -16.90 5.87 1.51
CA GLY A 19 -15.56 6.34 1.89
C GLY A 19 -15.54 7.02 3.25
N PHE A 20 -16.59 7.76 3.61
CA PHE A 20 -16.75 8.36 4.93
C PHE A 20 -16.91 7.27 6.01
N GLN A 21 -17.81 6.31 5.78
CA GLN A 21 -18.05 5.20 6.70
C GLN A 21 -16.81 4.31 6.92
N VAL A 22 -15.97 4.14 5.89
CA VAL A 22 -14.68 3.41 6.01
C VAL A 22 -13.69 4.18 6.88
N ARG A 23 -13.55 5.51 6.68
CA ARG A 23 -12.65 6.35 7.48
C ARG A 23 -13.09 6.45 8.95
N THR A 24 -14.39 6.56 9.20
CA THR A 24 -14.94 6.61 10.57
C THR A 24 -14.75 5.27 11.28
N THR A 25 -14.96 4.15 10.57
CA THR A 25 -14.70 2.80 11.11
C THR A 25 -13.22 2.57 11.41
N GLY A 26 -12.33 3.07 10.55
CA GLY A 26 -10.88 2.98 10.75
C GLY A 26 -10.35 3.84 11.90
N SER A 27 -10.99 4.98 12.18
CA SER A 27 -10.58 5.89 13.27
C SER A 27 -11.04 5.42 14.64
N SER A 28 -12.30 4.94 14.75
CA SER A 28 -12.79 4.29 15.96
C SER A 28 -14.02 3.43 15.66
N PRO A 29 -13.99 2.11 15.96
CA PRO A 29 -15.14 1.23 15.77
C PRO A 29 -16.31 1.58 16.69
N LYS A 30 -16.06 2.31 17.79
CA LYS A 30 -17.12 2.85 18.65
C LYS A 30 -17.80 4.05 18.00
N ALA A 31 -17.04 4.96 17.37
CA ALA A 31 -17.58 6.12 16.67
C ALA A 31 -18.44 5.73 15.44
N ALA A 32 -18.07 4.66 14.74
CA ALA A 32 -18.85 4.15 13.61
C ALA A 32 -20.23 3.61 14.03
N GLN A 33 -20.33 2.96 15.20
CA GLN A 33 -21.61 2.49 15.75
C GLN A 33 -22.55 3.65 16.08
N PHE A 34 -22.02 4.77 16.56
CA PHE A 34 -22.80 5.99 16.81
C PHE A 34 -23.34 6.64 15.52
N SER A 35 -22.69 6.42 14.37
CA SER A 35 -23.19 6.85 13.04
C SER A 35 -24.15 5.84 12.39
N GLY A 36 -24.59 4.79 13.11
CA GLY A 36 -25.51 3.79 12.58
C GLY A 36 -24.87 2.76 11.63
N VAL A 37 -23.54 2.73 11.53
CA VAL A 37 -22.81 1.78 10.67
C VAL A 37 -22.37 0.59 11.49
N ASN A 38 -22.68 -0.63 11.03
CA ASN A 38 -22.18 -1.85 11.66
C ASN A 38 -20.71 -2.09 11.25
N PRO A 39 -19.73 -1.97 12.17
CA PRO A 39 -18.31 -2.13 11.85
C PRO A 39 -17.98 -3.49 11.25
N ARG A 40 -18.68 -4.56 11.68
CA ARG A 40 -18.41 -5.93 11.22
C ARG A 40 -18.72 -6.11 9.74
N ILE A 41 -19.84 -5.55 9.29
CA ILE A 41 -20.25 -5.59 7.89
C ILE A 41 -19.29 -4.75 7.05
N MET A 42 -18.89 -3.58 7.55
CA MET A 42 -17.94 -2.73 6.82
C MET A 42 -16.57 -3.41 6.64
N ILE A 43 -16.07 -4.09 7.68
CA ILE A 43 -14.84 -4.90 7.57
C ILE A 43 -15.00 -6.01 6.53
N ALA A 44 -16.12 -6.74 6.54
CA ALA A 44 -16.38 -7.82 5.58
C ALA A 44 -16.45 -7.30 4.14
N ILE A 45 -17.12 -6.16 3.90
CA ILE A 45 -17.20 -5.54 2.57
C ILE A 45 -15.81 -5.07 2.12
N CYS A 46 -15.06 -4.37 2.98
CA CYS A 46 -13.69 -3.93 2.65
C CYS A 46 -12.79 -5.11 2.32
N LEU A 47 -12.86 -6.20 3.10
CA LEU A 47 -12.09 -7.40 2.86
C LEU A 47 -12.47 -8.04 1.52
N GLY A 48 -13.77 -8.23 1.26
CA GLY A 48 -14.25 -8.79 0.01
C GLY A 48 -13.86 -7.95 -1.21
N LEU A 49 -13.98 -6.62 -1.12
CA LEU A 49 -13.63 -5.71 -2.20
C LEU A 49 -12.13 -5.70 -2.46
N SER A 50 -11.29 -5.70 -1.41
CA SER A 50 -9.84 -5.77 -1.55
C SER A 50 -9.38 -7.10 -2.17
N GLY A 51 -9.99 -8.22 -1.78
CA GLY A 51 -9.75 -9.52 -2.37
C GLY A 51 -10.14 -9.59 -3.85
N ALA A 52 -11.32 -9.04 -4.20
CA ALA A 52 -11.76 -8.99 -5.61
C ALA A 52 -10.81 -8.16 -6.48
N LEU A 53 -10.34 -7.01 -5.97
CA LEU A 53 -9.37 -6.17 -6.67
C LEU A 53 -8.00 -6.84 -6.81
N ALA A 54 -7.52 -7.53 -5.78
CA ALA A 54 -6.28 -8.31 -5.83
C ALA A 54 -6.38 -9.48 -6.83
N GLY A 55 -7.52 -10.17 -6.86
CA GLY A 55 -7.80 -11.23 -7.83
C GLY A 55 -7.82 -10.71 -9.27
N LEU A 56 -8.48 -9.57 -9.52
CA LEU A 56 -8.47 -8.90 -10.82
C LEU A 56 -7.03 -8.54 -11.24
N ALA A 57 -6.23 -7.98 -10.34
CA ALA A 57 -4.82 -7.67 -10.63
C ALA A 57 -4.03 -8.93 -11.04
N GLY A 58 -4.22 -10.05 -10.34
CA GLY A 58 -3.60 -11.32 -10.70
C GLY A 58 -4.05 -11.86 -12.06
N ILE A 59 -5.33 -11.73 -12.41
CA ILE A 59 -5.84 -12.11 -13.74
C ILE A 59 -5.21 -11.24 -14.82
N PHE A 60 -5.07 -9.93 -14.61
CA PHE A 60 -4.42 -9.03 -15.58
C PHE A 60 -2.93 -9.35 -15.77
N GLU A 61 -2.22 -9.74 -14.71
CA GLU A 61 -0.83 -10.18 -14.81
C GLU A 61 -0.70 -11.48 -15.63
N LEU A 62 -1.58 -12.45 -15.38
CA LEU A 62 -1.60 -13.74 -16.07
C LEU A 62 -1.99 -13.64 -17.55
N THR A 63 -3.02 -12.84 -17.85
CA THR A 63 -3.58 -12.69 -19.20
C THR A 63 -2.81 -11.69 -20.06
N GLY A 64 -1.96 -10.86 -19.44
CA GLY A 64 -1.14 -9.87 -20.13
C GLY A 64 0.22 -10.43 -20.57
N PRO A 65 1.34 -10.07 -19.91
CA PRO A 65 2.68 -10.29 -20.47
C PRO A 65 3.11 -11.76 -20.52
N ALA A 66 2.61 -12.58 -19.59
CA ALA A 66 3.06 -13.96 -19.44
C ALA A 66 2.51 -14.88 -20.52
N GLY A 67 1.26 -14.68 -20.98
CA GLY A 67 0.57 -15.47 -22.03
C GLY A 67 0.52 -16.99 -21.79
N LYS A 68 1.08 -17.44 -20.67
CA LYS A 68 1.36 -18.80 -20.24
C LYS A 68 1.35 -18.77 -18.72
N LEU A 69 0.82 -19.82 -18.09
CA LEU A 69 1.03 -20.07 -16.67
C LEU A 69 2.51 -20.40 -16.44
N SER A 70 3.36 -19.38 -16.34
CA SER A 70 4.74 -19.58 -15.91
C SER A 70 4.73 -19.86 -14.41
N THR A 71 5.36 -20.96 -14.00
CA THR A 71 5.48 -21.38 -12.59
C THR A 71 6.25 -20.37 -11.72
N ASN A 72 6.90 -19.38 -12.34
CA ASN A 72 7.58 -18.26 -11.69
C ASN A 72 6.62 -17.08 -11.53
N PHE A 73 5.60 -17.22 -10.69
CA PHE A 73 4.88 -16.04 -10.20
C PHE A 73 5.86 -15.18 -9.41
N PRO A 74 5.98 -13.87 -9.69
CA PRO A 74 6.78 -12.99 -8.86
C PRO A 74 6.21 -12.95 -7.44
N LEU A 75 6.87 -13.69 -6.54
CA LEU A 75 6.56 -13.69 -5.12
C LEU A 75 7.06 -12.38 -4.53
N GLY A 76 6.23 -11.71 -3.73
CA GLY A 76 6.63 -10.49 -3.02
C GLY A 76 5.90 -9.20 -3.41
N TYR A 77 5.02 -9.22 -4.42
CA TYR A 77 4.21 -8.04 -4.76
C TYR A 77 3.43 -7.48 -3.55
N GLY A 78 2.93 -8.34 -2.66
CA GLY A 78 2.29 -7.91 -1.41
C GLY A 78 3.20 -7.11 -0.49
N PHE A 79 4.47 -7.51 -0.34
CA PHE A 79 5.44 -6.75 0.47
C PHE A 79 5.75 -5.40 -0.16
N THR A 80 5.93 -5.35 -1.48
CA THR A 80 6.13 -4.07 -2.19
C THR A 80 4.90 -3.17 -2.10
N ALA A 81 3.69 -3.74 -2.08
CA ALA A 81 2.45 -2.98 -1.96
C ALA A 81 2.32 -2.30 -0.59
N ILE A 82 2.85 -2.89 0.49
CA ILE A 82 2.93 -2.25 1.81
C ILE A 82 3.75 -0.95 1.70
N ILE A 83 4.90 -1.01 1.03
CA ILE A 83 5.79 0.14 0.85
C ILE A 83 5.08 1.25 0.08
N VAL A 84 4.43 0.89 -1.04
CA VAL A 84 3.66 1.83 -1.86
C VAL A 84 2.51 2.47 -1.07
N ALA A 85 1.80 1.70 -0.24
CA ALA A 85 0.67 2.19 0.55
C ALA A 85 1.11 3.23 1.59
N PHE A 86 2.23 2.97 2.28
CA PHE A 86 2.80 3.91 3.25
C PHE A 86 3.36 5.15 2.55
N LEU A 87 4.17 4.97 1.50
CA LEU A 87 4.76 6.08 0.75
C LEU A 87 3.70 7.01 0.14
N GLY A 88 2.59 6.45 -0.32
CA GLY A 88 1.44 7.19 -0.82
C GLY A 88 0.52 7.81 0.25
N ARG A 89 0.85 7.66 1.55
CA ARG A 89 0.06 8.15 2.71
C ARG A 89 -1.42 7.76 2.66
N LEU A 90 -1.74 6.55 2.20
CA LEU A 90 -3.11 6.05 1.99
C LEU A 90 -3.98 6.92 1.04
N HIS A 91 -3.38 7.85 0.29
CA HIS A 91 -4.10 8.67 -0.68
C HIS A 91 -4.02 8.03 -2.08
N PRO A 92 -5.14 7.84 -2.82
CA PRO A 92 -5.14 7.13 -4.10
C PRO A 92 -4.15 7.69 -5.13
N ILE A 93 -4.05 9.02 -5.21
CA ILE A 93 -3.10 9.71 -6.11
C ILE A 93 -1.65 9.51 -5.64
N GLY A 94 -1.42 9.51 -4.33
CA GLY A 94 -0.09 9.26 -3.76
C GLY A 94 0.36 7.82 -4.00
N ILE A 95 -0.55 6.86 -3.87
CA ILE A 95 -0.32 5.44 -4.17
C ILE A 95 0.05 5.25 -5.65
N LEU A 96 -0.59 5.97 -6.58
CA LEU A 96 -0.23 5.89 -8.00
C LEU A 96 1.21 6.40 -8.25
N LEU A 97 1.58 7.54 -7.69
CA LEU A 97 2.94 8.08 -7.83
C LEU A 97 3.99 7.20 -7.14
N ALA A 98 3.70 6.71 -5.93
CA ALA A 98 4.55 5.80 -5.19
C ALA A 98 4.72 4.46 -5.90
N GLY A 99 3.66 3.93 -6.51
CA GLY A 99 3.69 2.71 -7.31
C GLY A 99 4.57 2.85 -8.54
N LEU A 100 4.52 4.01 -9.22
CA LEU A 100 5.40 4.32 -10.35
C LEU A 100 6.87 4.38 -9.92
N LEU A 101 7.16 5.03 -8.79
CA LEU A 101 8.52 5.08 -8.24
C LEU A 101 9.04 3.69 -7.87
N MET A 102 8.20 2.85 -7.26
CA MET A 102 8.57 1.47 -6.93
C MET A 102 8.75 0.60 -8.17
N ALA A 103 7.93 0.77 -9.21
CA ALA A 103 8.11 0.08 -10.48
C ALA A 103 9.43 0.46 -11.16
N LEU A 104 9.78 1.75 -11.18
CA LEU A 104 11.08 2.22 -11.68
C LEU A 104 12.25 1.61 -10.90
N THR A 105 12.14 1.56 -9.58
CA THR A 105 13.18 0.98 -8.71
C THR A 105 13.34 -0.52 -8.95
N TYR A 106 12.23 -1.24 -9.17
CA TYR A 106 12.24 -2.68 -9.43
C TYR A 106 12.87 -3.00 -10.79
N ILE A 107 12.41 -2.34 -11.86
CA ILE A 107 12.94 -2.53 -13.22
C ILE A 107 14.40 -2.07 -13.29
N GLY A 108 14.74 -0.94 -12.67
CA GLY A 108 16.12 -0.45 -12.58
C GLY A 108 17.03 -1.41 -11.81
N GLY A 109 16.52 -2.01 -10.73
CA GLY A 109 17.22 -3.04 -9.96
C GLY A 109 17.44 -4.33 -10.76
N GLU A 110 16.45 -4.75 -11.54
CA GLU A 110 16.56 -5.91 -12.43
C GLU A 110 17.61 -5.67 -13.53
N LEU A 111 17.59 -4.49 -14.17
CA LEU A 111 18.62 -4.10 -15.15
C LEU A 111 20.02 -4.06 -14.53
N ALA A 112 20.15 -3.56 -13.29
CA ALA A 112 21.41 -3.57 -12.56
C ALA A 112 21.88 -5.00 -12.23
N GLN A 113 20.96 -5.90 -11.88
CA GLN A 113 21.27 -7.31 -11.70
C GLN A 113 21.81 -7.94 -12.99
N PHE A 114 21.21 -7.64 -14.14
CA PHE A 114 21.66 -8.15 -15.44
C PHE A 114 23.02 -7.57 -15.88
N MET A 115 23.24 -6.27 -15.72
CA MET A 115 24.44 -5.59 -16.22
C MET A 115 25.65 -5.71 -15.27
N LEU A 116 25.40 -5.72 -13.95
CA LEU A 116 26.45 -5.69 -12.92
C LEU A 116 26.57 -7.02 -12.15
N SER A 117 25.79 -8.05 -12.53
CA SER A 117 25.73 -9.35 -11.84
C SER A 117 25.45 -9.23 -10.33
N VAL A 118 24.71 -8.20 -9.94
CA VAL A 118 24.34 -7.92 -8.54
C VAL A 118 23.22 -8.89 -8.12
N PRO A 119 23.29 -9.52 -6.93
CA PRO A 119 22.24 -10.41 -6.46
C PRO A 119 20.89 -9.70 -6.28
N ALA A 120 19.80 -10.39 -6.62
CA ALA A 120 18.40 -9.92 -6.44
C ALA A 120 18.07 -9.47 -5.01
N ALA A 121 18.76 -10.05 -4.02
CA ALA A 121 18.64 -9.68 -2.61
C ALA A 121 18.94 -8.19 -2.38
N SER A 122 19.81 -7.58 -3.19
CA SER A 122 20.17 -6.16 -3.08
C SER A 122 18.98 -5.24 -3.34
N VAL A 123 18.12 -5.61 -4.31
CA VAL A 123 16.90 -4.85 -4.62
C VAL A 123 15.92 -4.94 -3.46
N GLN A 124 15.75 -6.12 -2.86
CA GLN A 124 14.88 -6.30 -1.69
C GLN A 124 15.37 -5.53 -0.46
N VAL A 125 16.68 -5.55 -0.20
CA VAL A 125 17.29 -4.76 0.88
C VAL A 125 17.03 -3.27 0.67
N PHE A 126 17.20 -2.78 -0.56
CA PHE A 126 16.93 -1.37 -0.89
C PHE A 126 15.46 -0.99 -0.66
N GLN A 127 14.52 -1.84 -1.06
CA GLN A 127 13.08 -1.64 -0.79
C GLN A 127 12.78 -1.59 0.71
N GLY A 128 13.37 -2.51 1.49
CA GLY A 128 13.25 -2.52 2.94
C GLY A 128 13.82 -1.27 3.61
N MET A 129 15.00 -0.82 3.15
CA MET A 129 15.62 0.43 3.62
C MET A 129 14.74 1.65 3.31
N LEU A 130 14.17 1.73 2.10
CA LEU A 130 13.24 2.80 1.73
C LEU A 130 12.06 2.89 2.69
N LEU A 131 11.41 1.75 2.96
CA LEU A 131 10.30 1.70 3.92
C LEU A 131 10.76 2.10 5.33
N PHE A 132 11.90 1.58 5.78
CA PHE A 132 12.43 1.85 7.11
C PHE A 132 12.71 3.35 7.31
N PHE A 133 13.42 3.98 6.37
CA PHE A 133 13.69 5.41 6.44
C PHE A 133 12.41 6.25 6.34
N MET A 134 11.48 5.87 5.47
CA MET A 134 10.20 6.57 5.35
C MET A 134 9.40 6.52 6.65
N LEU A 135 9.29 5.35 7.29
CA LEU A 135 8.63 5.20 8.59
C LEU A 135 9.37 5.95 9.70
N ALA A 136 10.71 5.89 9.72
CA ALA A 136 11.52 6.61 10.70
C ALA A 136 11.30 8.13 10.62
N VAL A 137 11.24 8.69 9.41
CA VAL A 137 10.94 10.10 9.18
C VAL A 137 9.50 10.44 9.57
N ASP A 138 8.52 9.59 9.22
CA ASP A 138 7.12 9.82 9.56
C ASP A 138 6.91 9.85 11.09
N ILE A 139 7.56 8.95 11.83
CA ILE A 139 7.57 8.97 13.30
C ILE A 139 8.23 10.25 13.81
N LEU A 140 9.38 10.64 13.27
CA LEU A 140 10.13 11.81 13.74
C LEU A 140 9.37 13.13 13.51
N VAL A 141 8.59 13.22 12.42
CA VAL A 141 7.76 14.39 12.11
C VAL A 141 6.49 14.43 12.97
N ASN A 142 5.82 13.28 13.16
CA ASN A 142 4.54 13.23 13.88
C ASN A 142 4.71 13.20 15.40
N PHE A 143 5.79 12.61 15.92
CA PHE A 143 6.10 12.58 17.34
C PHE A 143 7.20 13.58 17.68
N ARG A 144 6.82 14.72 18.30
CA ARG A 144 7.80 15.54 19.03
C ARG A 144 8.34 14.71 20.19
N LEU A 145 9.62 14.34 20.13
CA LEU A 145 10.38 13.73 21.21
C LEU A 145 10.32 14.62 22.47
N LYS A 146 9.29 14.44 23.30
CA LYS A 146 9.27 14.98 24.66
C LYS A 146 10.12 14.04 25.52
N TRP A 147 11.36 14.44 25.78
CA TRP A 147 12.15 13.86 26.85
C TRP A 147 11.39 14.05 28.16
N ARG A 148 10.86 12.95 28.70
CA ARG A 148 10.24 12.94 30.03
C ARG A 148 11.35 13.20 31.04
N SER A 149 11.50 14.46 31.45
CA SER A 149 12.36 14.82 32.58
C SER A 149 11.92 13.99 33.78
N LYS A 150 12.86 13.24 34.36
CA LYS A 150 12.64 12.47 35.59
C LYS A 150 12.06 13.43 36.65
N GLU A 151 10.90 13.10 37.19
CA GLU A 151 10.45 13.65 38.47
C GLU A 151 11.45 13.22 39.54
N THR A 152 12.17 14.19 40.07
CA THR A 152 12.97 14.11 41.28
C THR A 152 12.03 13.77 42.45
N LYS A 153 12.28 12.64 43.12
CA LYS A 153 11.78 12.40 44.47
C LYS A 153 12.60 13.19 45.47
#